data_AF-G5AA94-F1
#
_entry.id   AF-G5AA94-F1
#
_cell.length_a   1.000
_cell.length_b   1.000
_cell.length_c   1.000
_cell.angle_alpha   90.00
_cell.angle_beta   90.00
_cell.angle_gamma   90.00
#
_symmetry.space_group_name_H-M   'P 1'
#
loop_
_entity.id
_entity.type
_entity.pdbx_description
1 polymer ?
#
loop_
_entity_poly.entity_id
_entity_poly.type
_entity_poly.pdbx_seq_one_letter_code
_entity_poly.pdbx_strand_id
1 'polypeptide(L)'
;KKATQTVYESSFKKFAEFCLANGYPDPHTERHHELPAVLVAYLQSISASSTVSLQTAEKARSAVDSFYSSHENSDGTDVNKWSVLVDDTVTKRGYGNPARYPFVRQFMRGLKKKKAAE
;
A
#
# COMPACT_ATOMS: atom_id res chain seq x y z
N LYS A 1 -9.92 -12.91 -17.16
CA LYS A 1 -9.03 -12.94 -15.96
C LYS A 1 -7.72 -12.14 -16.13
N LYS A 2 -7.09 -12.08 -17.32
CA LYS A 2 -5.83 -11.32 -17.54
C LYS A 2 -5.95 -9.79 -17.37
N ALA A 3 -7.04 -9.17 -17.83
CA ALA A 3 -7.19 -7.71 -17.80
C ALA A 3 -7.13 -7.10 -16.38
N THR A 4 -7.73 -7.76 -15.38
CA THR A 4 -7.72 -7.28 -13.98
C THR A 4 -6.32 -7.36 -13.36
N GLN A 5 -5.53 -8.38 -13.73
CA GLN A 5 -4.16 -8.57 -13.25
C GLN A 5 -3.23 -7.49 -13.79
N THR A 6 -3.26 -7.22 -15.09
CA THR A 6 -2.45 -6.17 -15.74
C THR A 6 -2.79 -4.77 -15.18
N VAL A 7 -4.05 -4.55 -14.84
CA VAL A 7 -4.53 -3.30 -14.27
C VAL A 7 -4.00 -3.08 -12.84
N TYR A 8 -3.93 -4.12 -12.03
CA TYR A 8 -3.33 -4.04 -10.69
C TYR A 8 -1.81 -3.95 -10.75
N GLU A 9 -1.13 -4.68 -11.65
CA GLU A 9 0.31 -4.51 -11.88
C GLU A 9 0.66 -3.07 -12.24
N SER A 10 -0.06 -2.47 -13.20
CA SER A 10 0.18 -1.06 -13.57
C SER A 10 -0.06 -0.10 -12.39
N SER A 11 -1.06 -0.37 -11.56
CA SER A 11 -1.36 0.48 -10.40
C SER A 11 -0.32 0.32 -9.29
N PHE A 12 0.19 -0.89 -9.07
CA PHE A 12 1.26 -1.17 -8.12
C PHE A 12 2.59 -0.60 -8.60
N LYS A 13 2.88 -0.68 -9.91
CA LYS A 13 4.09 -0.08 -10.51
C LYS A 13 4.17 1.41 -10.20
N LYS A 14 3.06 2.16 -10.32
CA LYS A 14 3.02 3.58 -9.95
C LYS A 14 3.31 3.84 -8.47
N PHE A 15 2.88 2.93 -7.60
CA PHE A 15 3.23 2.99 -6.18
C PHE A 15 4.72 2.71 -5.96
N ALA A 16 5.31 1.73 -6.65
CA ALA A 16 6.75 1.45 -6.59
C ALA A 16 7.58 2.63 -7.11
N GLU A 17 7.18 3.24 -8.22
CA GLU A 17 7.79 4.48 -8.75
C GLU A 17 7.71 5.61 -7.73
N PHE A 18 6.58 5.75 -7.02
CA PHE A 18 6.45 6.72 -5.93
C PHE A 18 7.39 6.42 -4.77
N CYS A 19 7.53 5.16 -4.34
CA CYS A 19 8.49 4.78 -3.29
C CYS A 19 9.92 5.18 -3.67
N LEU A 20 10.37 4.78 -4.86
CA LEU A 20 11.71 5.06 -5.36
C LEU A 20 11.99 6.57 -5.49
N ALA A 21 11.04 7.33 -6.03
CA ALA A 21 11.16 8.78 -6.17
C ALA A 21 11.29 9.53 -4.83
N ASN A 22 10.84 8.92 -3.72
CA ASN A 22 10.91 9.48 -2.38
C ASN A 22 12.01 8.83 -1.52
N GLY A 23 12.92 8.05 -2.11
CA GLY A 23 14.07 7.45 -1.42
C GLY A 23 13.75 6.19 -0.61
N TYR A 24 12.56 5.60 -0.79
CA TYR A 24 12.21 4.33 -0.17
C TYR A 24 12.66 3.14 -1.04
N PRO A 25 12.95 1.98 -0.44
CA PRO A 25 13.23 0.74 -1.17
C PRO A 25 12.10 0.37 -2.14
N ASP A 26 12.44 -0.42 -3.16
CA ASP A 26 11.43 -0.96 -4.08
C ASP A 26 10.49 -1.93 -3.32
N PRO A 27 9.17 -1.63 -3.22
CA PRO A 27 8.23 -2.48 -2.52
C PRO A 27 8.04 -3.86 -3.17
N HIS A 28 8.50 -4.07 -4.41
CA HIS A 28 8.56 -5.39 -5.05
C HIS A 28 9.58 -6.31 -4.39
N THR A 29 10.70 -5.76 -3.93
CA THR A 29 11.87 -6.53 -3.49
C THR A 29 12.05 -6.46 -1.98
N GLU A 30 11.72 -5.32 -1.37
CA GLU A 30 11.97 -5.07 0.04
C GLU A 30 10.76 -4.45 0.75
N ARG A 31 10.47 -4.98 1.94
CA ARG A 31 9.44 -4.44 2.83
C ARG A 31 10.12 -3.75 4.00
N HIS A 32 9.67 -2.53 4.30
CA HIS A 32 10.19 -1.72 5.40
C HIS A 32 9.06 -1.25 6.32
N HIS A 33 9.39 -0.87 7.55
CA HIS A 33 8.40 -0.60 8.59
C HIS A 33 7.52 0.64 8.31
N GLU A 34 7.99 1.58 7.48
CA GLU A 34 7.25 2.79 7.10
C GLU A 34 6.31 2.59 5.91
N LEU A 35 6.34 1.41 5.27
CA LEU A 35 5.60 1.14 4.03
C LEU A 35 4.09 1.46 4.10
N PRO A 36 3.35 1.19 5.20
CA PRO A 36 1.96 1.61 5.31
C PRO A 36 1.81 3.15 5.27
N ALA A 37 2.78 3.89 5.79
CA ALA A 37 2.73 5.36 5.86
C ALA A 37 3.03 5.95 4.48
N VAL A 38 4.02 5.40 3.79
CA VAL A 38 4.31 5.70 2.39
C VAL A 38 3.10 5.43 1.50
N LEU A 39 2.38 4.32 1.74
CA LEU A 39 1.13 4.04 1.04
C LEU A 39 0.07 5.13 1.29
N VAL A 40 -0.11 5.63 2.51
CA VAL A 40 -1.05 6.74 2.75
C VAL A 40 -0.59 8.02 2.07
N ALA A 41 0.70 8.35 2.10
CA ALA A 41 1.23 9.52 1.40
C ALA A 41 0.94 9.43 -0.12
N TYR A 42 1.12 8.25 -0.72
CA TYR A 42 0.75 8.01 -2.11
C TYR A 42 -0.76 8.12 -2.35
N LEU A 43 -1.58 7.51 -1.51
CA LEU A 43 -3.04 7.59 -1.63
C LEU A 43 -3.55 9.02 -1.44
N GLN A 44 -2.89 9.82 -0.61
CA GLN A 44 -3.16 11.24 -0.43
C GLN A 44 -2.72 12.07 -1.64
N SER A 45 -1.54 11.81 -2.21
CA SER A 45 -1.05 12.56 -3.38
C SER A 45 -1.96 12.36 -4.58
N ILE A 46 -2.45 11.14 -4.81
CA ILE A 46 -3.43 10.89 -5.86
C ILE A 46 -4.78 11.51 -5.52
N SER A 47 -5.27 11.44 -4.27
CA SER A 47 -6.58 11.99 -3.91
C SER A 47 -6.64 13.52 -3.81
N ALA A 48 -5.48 14.20 -3.77
CA ALA A 48 -5.40 15.66 -3.67
C ALA A 48 -5.63 16.37 -5.02
N SER A 49 -5.53 15.65 -6.14
CA SER A 49 -5.80 16.22 -7.46
C SER A 49 -7.31 16.24 -7.72
N SER A 50 -7.84 17.40 -8.13
CA SER A 50 -9.26 17.66 -8.41
C SER A 50 -9.87 16.79 -9.53
N THR A 51 -9.05 16.01 -10.24
CA THR A 51 -9.46 15.06 -11.29
C THR A 51 -9.41 13.60 -10.85
N VAL A 52 -8.95 13.30 -9.64
CA VAL A 52 -8.71 11.94 -9.19
C VAL A 52 -9.83 11.46 -8.28
N SER A 53 -10.63 10.56 -8.83
CA SER A 53 -11.75 9.94 -8.12
C SER A 53 -11.26 9.01 -6.99
N LEU A 54 -12.05 8.92 -5.91
CA LEU A 54 -11.96 7.87 -4.88
C LEU A 54 -11.62 6.48 -5.46
N GLN A 55 -12.14 6.18 -6.65
CA GLN A 55 -11.93 4.92 -7.35
C GLN A 55 -10.45 4.66 -7.66
N THR A 56 -9.68 5.69 -8.02
CA THR A 56 -8.24 5.56 -8.27
C THR A 56 -7.48 5.23 -6.99
N ALA A 57 -7.82 5.86 -5.87
CA ALA A 57 -7.25 5.53 -4.57
C ALA A 57 -7.63 4.12 -4.09
N GLU A 58 -8.88 3.71 -4.28
CA GLU A 58 -9.33 2.35 -3.98
C GLU A 58 -8.62 1.31 -4.83
N LYS A 59 -8.41 1.61 -6.11
CA LYS A 59 -7.69 0.75 -7.05
C LYS A 59 -6.21 0.62 -6.69
N ALA A 60 -5.55 1.73 -6.35
CA ALA A 60 -4.17 1.73 -5.87
C ALA A 60 -4.02 0.89 -4.61
N ARG A 61 -4.89 1.09 -3.60
CA ARG A 61 -4.88 0.27 -2.39
C ARG A 61 -5.14 -1.21 -2.70
N SER A 62 -6.11 -1.51 -3.56
CA SER A 62 -6.44 -2.89 -3.93
C SER A 62 -5.31 -3.59 -4.66
N ALA A 63 -4.55 -2.87 -5.49
CA ALA A 63 -3.37 -3.41 -6.15
C ALA A 63 -2.28 -3.80 -5.13
N VAL A 64 -2.04 -2.93 -4.14
CA VAL A 64 -1.10 -3.22 -3.03
C VAL A 64 -1.61 -4.40 -2.18
N ASP A 65 -2.91 -4.43 -1.85
CA ASP A 65 -3.51 -5.54 -1.11
C ASP A 65 -3.37 -6.87 -1.87
N SER A 66 -3.63 -6.86 -3.18
CA SER A 66 -3.53 -8.03 -4.03
C SER A 66 -2.09 -8.54 -4.11
N PHE A 67 -1.12 -7.64 -4.31
CA PHE A 67 0.30 -8.02 -4.39
C PHE A 67 0.77 -8.69 -3.10
N TYR A 68 0.55 -8.07 -1.94
CA TYR A 68 1.03 -8.64 -0.67
C TYR A 68 0.20 -9.81 -0.16
N SER A 69 -1.04 -9.99 -0.64
CA SER A 69 -1.82 -11.19 -0.29
C SER A 69 -1.42 -12.43 -1.11
N SER A 70 -0.90 -12.25 -2.33
CA SER A 70 -0.40 -13.36 -3.14
C SER A 70 1.04 -13.75 -2.82
N HIS A 71 1.80 -12.84 -2.17
CA HIS A 71 3.16 -13.09 -1.74
C HIS A 71 3.14 -13.42 -0.25
N GLU A 72 3.06 -14.73 0.05
CA GLU A 72 3.21 -15.26 1.41
C GLU A 72 4.43 -14.62 2.08
N ASN A 73 4.31 -14.31 3.37
CA ASN A 73 5.51 -13.92 4.12
C ASN A 73 6.43 -15.15 4.16
N SER A 74 7.67 -15.00 3.68
CA SER A 74 8.65 -16.09 3.57
C SER A 74 8.99 -16.73 4.93
N ASP A 75 8.61 -16.08 6.03
CA ASP A 75 8.87 -16.44 7.41
C ASP A 75 7.65 -17.04 8.14
N GLY A 76 6.54 -17.29 7.43
CA GLY A 76 5.31 -17.85 8.03
C GLY A 76 4.47 -16.85 8.83
N THR A 77 4.81 -15.56 8.80
CA THR A 77 4.02 -14.52 9.48
C THR A 77 2.64 -14.36 8.82
N ASP A 78 1.63 -13.99 9.60
CA ASP A 78 0.28 -13.74 9.06
C ASP A 78 0.26 -12.53 8.11
N VAL A 79 0.00 -12.79 6.82
CA VAL A 79 -0.13 -11.74 5.77
C VAL A 79 -1.24 -10.75 6.08
N ASN A 80 -2.22 -11.11 6.91
CA ASN A 80 -3.33 -10.23 7.28
C ASN A 80 -2.94 -9.17 8.31
N LYS A 81 -1.89 -9.43 9.09
CA LYS A 81 -1.50 -8.60 10.22
C LYS A 81 -0.17 -7.90 9.93
N TRP A 82 -0.23 -6.58 9.80
CA TRP A 82 0.99 -5.79 9.74
C TRP A 82 1.75 -5.90 11.07
N SER A 83 3.03 -6.25 10.98
CA SER A 83 3.93 -6.39 12.13
C SER A 83 5.26 -5.73 11.81
N VAL A 84 5.97 -5.29 12.84
CA VAL A 84 7.33 -4.75 12.70
C VAL A 84 8.26 -5.68 13.48
N LEU A 85 9.20 -6.30 12.79
CA LEU A 85 10.28 -7.05 13.41
C LEU A 85 11.44 -6.09 13.65
N VAL A 86 12.02 -6.17 14.85
CA VAL A 86 13.28 -5.49 15.17
C VAL A 86 14.33 -6.57 15.15
N ASP A 87 15.32 -6.45 14.27
CA ASP A 87 16.42 -7.40 14.23
C ASP A 87 17.49 -7.07 15.28
N ASP A 88 18.48 -7.95 15.42
CA ASP A 88 19.60 -7.81 16.36
C ASP A 88 20.48 -6.57 16.07
N THR A 89 20.32 -5.96 14.90
CA THR A 89 20.99 -4.70 14.50
C THR A 89 20.15 -3.46 14.82
N VAL A 90 19.03 -3.61 15.55
CA VAL A 90 18.04 -2.57 15.87
C VAL A 90 17.28 -2.05 14.63
N THR A 91 17.43 -2.71 13.49
CA THR A 91 16.76 -2.31 12.26
C THR A 91 15.31 -2.79 12.27
N LYS A 92 14.38 -1.88 12.00
CA LYS A 92 12.94 -2.17 11.93
C LYS A 92 12.54 -2.59 10.53
N ARG A 93 12.11 -3.85 10.38
CA ARG A 93 11.55 -4.39 9.13
C ARG A 93 10.04 -4.58 9.24
N GLY A 94 9.33 -4.25 8.17
CA GLY A 94 7.87 -4.34 8.09
C GLY A 94 7.42 -5.66 7.46
N TYR A 95 6.39 -6.29 8.04
CA TYR A 95 5.85 -7.58 7.61
C TYR A 95 4.34 -7.57 7.51
N GLY A 96 3.80 -8.49 6.71
CA GLY A 96 2.37 -8.54 6.39
C GLY A 96 1.95 -7.52 5.34
N ASN A 97 0.65 -7.41 5.13
CA ASN A 97 0.08 -6.59 4.07
C ASN A 97 -0.13 -5.12 4.54
N PRO A 98 0.61 -4.15 3.97
CA PRO A 98 0.53 -2.75 4.38
C PRO A 98 -0.84 -2.14 4.09
N ALA A 99 -1.54 -2.58 3.03
CA ALA A 99 -2.87 -2.08 2.68
C ALA A 99 -3.95 -2.45 3.72
N ARG A 100 -3.66 -3.42 4.60
CA ARG A 100 -4.55 -3.86 5.68
C ARG A 100 -4.30 -3.14 7.00
N TYR A 101 -3.26 -2.32 7.12
CA TYR A 101 -2.95 -1.65 8.37
C TYR A 101 -4.08 -0.70 8.83
N PRO A 102 -4.39 -0.60 10.14
CA PRO A 102 -5.56 0.12 10.64
C PRO A 102 -5.66 1.57 10.15
N PHE A 103 -4.54 2.31 10.14
CA PHE A 103 -4.60 3.69 9.67
C PHE A 103 -4.84 3.81 8.17
N VAL A 104 -4.34 2.87 7.34
CA VAL A 104 -4.61 2.86 5.89
C VAL A 104 -6.10 2.65 5.65
N ARG A 105 -6.72 1.72 6.39
CA ARG A 105 -8.17 1.49 6.36
C ARG A 105 -8.94 2.73 6.81
N GLN A 106 -8.49 3.39 7.87
CA GLN A 106 -9.12 4.61 8.39
C GLN A 106 -9.04 5.76 7.38
N PHE A 107 -7.89 5.95 6.74
CA PHE A 107 -7.70 6.96 5.70
C PHE A 107 -8.69 6.76 4.54
N MET A 108 -8.77 5.54 4.00
CA MET A 108 -9.73 5.22 2.94
C MET A 108 -11.18 5.44 3.35
N ARG A 109 -11.55 5.11 4.59
CA ARG A 109 -12.88 5.40 5.13
C ARG A 109 -13.15 6.91 5.18
N GLY A 110 -12.14 7.71 5.52
CA GLY A 110 -12.20 9.17 5.47
C GLY A 110 -12.45 9.70 4.05
N LEU A 111 -11.75 9.18 3.05
CA LEU A 111 -11.97 9.54 1.65
C LEU A 111 -13.39 9.23 1.17
N LYS A 112 -13.94 8.06 1.54
CA LYS A 112 -15.32 7.68 1.19
C LYS A 112 -16.36 8.64 1.75
N LYS A 113 -16.17 9.07 3.01
CA LYS A 113 -17.07 10.02 3.67
C LYS A 113 -17.07 11.39 2.98
N LYS A 114 -15.90 11.90 2.57
CA LYS A 114 -15.80 13.17 1.85
C LYS A 114 -16.57 13.16 0.54
N LYS A 115 -16.46 12.07 -0.24
CA LYS A 115 -17.21 11.91 -1.50
C LYS A 115 -18.73 11.86 -1.29
N ALA A 116 -19.21 11.35 -0.17
CA ALA A 116 -20.65 11.27 0.12
C ALA A 116 -21.24 12.57 0.66
N ALA A 117 -20.40 13.55 1.02
CA ALA A 117 -20.81 14.86 1.52
C ALA A 117 -20.78 15.95 0.43
N GLU A 118 -20.36 15.59 -0.79
CA GLU A 118 -20.37 16.40 -2.01
C GLU A 118 -21.60 16.06 -2.85
#